data_AF-A0A527YS38-F1
#
_entry.id   AF-A0A527YS38-F1
#
_cell.length_a   1.000
_cell.length_b   1.000
_cell.length_c   1.000
_cell.angle_alpha   90.00
_cell.angle_beta   90.00
_cell.angle_gamma   90.00
#
_symmetry.space_group_name_H-M   'P 1'
#
loop_
_entity.id
_entity.type
_entity.pdbx_description
1 polymer ?
#
loop_
_entity_poly.entity_id
_entity_poly.type
_entity_poly.pdbx_seq_one_letter_code
_entity_poly.pdbx_strand_id
1 'polypeptide(L)'
;VIDCPPQLGYLTLTALTASTSVLITVHPQMLDIMSMSQFLLMLGGILQSIKGAGAAVKLKWFRYLITRYEPTDGPQAQMVGFLQAMFARNMLQNQMLKSTAISDAGITKQTLYE
;
A
#
# COMPACT_ATOMS: atom_id res chain seq x y z
N VAL A 1 -13.01 -6.58 3.53
CA VAL A 1 -11.72 -5.85 3.50
C VAL A 1 -10.91 -6.36 4.66
N ILE A 2 -9.63 -6.68 4.46
CA ILE A 2 -8.75 -7.18 5.52
C ILE A 2 -7.69 -6.11 5.73
N ASP A 3 -7.56 -5.62 6.96
CA ASP A 3 -6.45 -4.76 7.38
C ASP A 3 -5.44 -5.63 8.13
N CYS A 4 -4.20 -5.62 7.69
CA CYS A 4 -3.14 -6.48 8.21
C CYS A 4 -1.95 -5.63 8.68
N PRO A 5 -1.25 -6.07 9.75
CA PRO A 5 -0.06 -5.37 10.19
C PRO A 5 1.02 -5.38 9.10
N PRO A 6 1.94 -4.41 9.09
CA PRO A 6 3.02 -4.33 8.09
C PRO A 6 4.06 -5.46 8.19
N GLN A 7 3.91 -6.35 9.18
CA GLN A 7 4.81 -7.47 9.42
C GLN A 7 4.43 -8.66 8.54
N LEU A 8 5.42 -9.30 7.90
CA LEU A 8 5.23 -10.51 7.09
C LEU A 8 5.12 -11.77 7.97
N GLY A 9 4.24 -11.74 8.97
CA GLY A 9 3.91 -12.87 9.83
C GLY A 9 2.72 -13.69 9.29
N TYR A 10 2.31 -14.72 10.04
CA TYR A 10 1.23 -15.63 9.64
C TYR A 10 -0.08 -14.91 9.29
N LEU A 11 -0.48 -13.87 10.03
CA LEU A 11 -1.71 -13.11 9.75
C LEU A 11 -1.70 -12.49 8.35
N THR A 12 -0.58 -11.88 7.95
CA THR A 12 -0.41 -11.25 6.65
C THR A 12 -0.41 -12.29 5.53
N LEU A 13 0.21 -13.46 5.73
CA LEU A 13 0.20 -14.55 4.75
C LEU A 13 -1.19 -15.18 4.58
N THR A 14 -1.92 -15.38 5.69
CA THR A 14 -3.30 -15.85 5.64
C THR A 14 -4.20 -14.82 4.95
N ALA A 15 -4.02 -13.52 5.26
CA ALA A 15 -4.75 -12.44 4.59
C ALA A 15 -4.48 -12.43 3.08
N LEU A 16 -3.22 -12.59 2.65
CA LEU A 16 -2.83 -12.61 1.25
C LEU A 16 -3.36 -13.82 0.48
N THR A 17 -3.33 -15.00 1.10
CA THR A 17 -3.85 -16.24 0.48
C THR A 17 -5.37 -16.26 0.39
N ALA A 18 -6.07 -15.63 1.35
CA ALA A 18 -7.52 -15.45 1.31
C ALA A 18 -7.97 -14.32 0.36
N SER A 19 -7.11 -13.33 0.09
CA SER A 19 -7.47 -12.15 -0.70
C SER A 19 -7.39 -12.40 -2.20
N THR A 20 -8.35 -11.84 -2.94
CA THR A 20 -8.30 -11.79 -4.42
C THR A 20 -7.47 -10.63 -4.94
N SER A 21 -7.23 -9.63 -4.10
CA SER A 21 -6.76 -8.32 -4.50
C SER A 21 -6.05 -7.65 -3.33
N VAL A 22 -4.98 -6.91 -3.61
CA VAL A 22 -4.21 -6.20 -2.58
C VAL A 22 -4.04 -4.74 -2.99
N LEU A 23 -4.31 -3.85 -2.03
CA LEU A 23 -4.07 -2.42 -2.13
C LEU A 23 -2.98 -2.04 -1.13
N ILE A 24 -1.91 -1.43 -1.62
CA ILE A 24 -0.82 -0.94 -0.79
C ILE A 24 -0.87 0.58 -0.72
N THR A 25 -0.92 1.09 0.50
CA THR A 25 -0.80 2.53 0.76
C THR A 25 0.67 2.93 0.84
N VAL A 26 1.04 3.98 0.12
CA VAL A 26 2.42 4.49 0.07
C VAL A 26 2.41 5.96 0.43
N HIS A 27 3.26 6.34 1.38
CA HIS A 27 3.51 7.74 1.68
C HIS A 27 4.64 8.25 0.76
N PRO A 28 4.52 9.42 0.08
CA PRO A 28 5.47 9.86 -0.93
C PRO A 28 6.74 10.48 -0.30
N GLN A 29 7.39 9.76 0.61
CA GLN A 29 8.68 10.12 1.20
C GLN A 29 9.77 9.14 0.75
N MET A 30 11.00 9.65 0.57
CA MET A 30 12.16 8.85 0.14
C MET A 30 12.36 7.58 1.00
N LEU A 31 12.31 7.73 2.33
CA LEU A 31 12.51 6.63 3.27
C LEU A 31 11.42 5.56 3.15
N ASP A 32 10.17 5.99 3.00
CA ASP A 32 9.03 5.08 2.87
C ASP A 32 9.10 4.30 1.56
N ILE A 33 9.56 4.91 0.47
CA ILE A 33 9.68 4.24 -0.83
C ILE A 33 10.79 3.19 -0.80
N MET A 34 11.93 3.50 -0.16
CA MET A 34 13.01 2.53 0.03
C MET A 34 12.52 1.35 0.87
N SER A 35 11.89 1.62 2.02
CA SER A 35 11.32 0.58 2.89
C SER A 35 10.27 -0.27 2.17
N MET A 36 9.38 0.37 1.41
CA MET A 36 8.36 -0.30 0.60
C MET A 36 8.96 -1.20 -0.49
N SER A 37 10.01 -0.75 -1.17
CA SER A 37 10.67 -1.57 -2.19
C SER A 37 11.19 -2.88 -1.61
N GLN A 38 11.77 -2.84 -0.41
CA GLN A 38 12.21 -4.03 0.31
C GLN A 38 11.03 -4.90 0.75
N PHE A 39 9.99 -4.30 1.30
CA PHE A 39 8.77 -5.02 1.67
C PHE A 39 8.17 -5.79 0.48
N LEU A 40 8.10 -5.16 -0.70
CA LEU A 40 7.60 -5.78 -1.92
C LEU A 40 8.48 -6.93 -2.41
N LEU A 41 9.80 -6.78 -2.33
CA LEU A 41 10.75 -7.86 -2.66
C LEU A 41 10.56 -9.06 -1.73
N MET A 42 10.45 -8.80 -0.42
CA MET A 42 10.17 -9.86 0.57
C MET A 42 8.82 -10.53 0.32
N LEU A 43 7.77 -9.74 0.07
CA LEU A 43 6.44 -10.24 -0.26
C LEU A 43 6.46 -11.14 -1.50
N GLY A 44 7.16 -10.73 -2.57
CA GLY A 44 7.34 -11.51 -3.78
C GLY A 44 8.02 -12.85 -3.52
N GLY A 45 9.11 -12.84 -2.73
CA GLY A 45 9.81 -14.05 -2.32
C GLY A 45 8.92 -15.02 -1.54
N ILE A 46 8.11 -14.52 -0.61
CA ILE A 46 7.20 -15.36 0.17
C ILE A 46 6.07 -15.91 -0.70
N LEU A 47 5.45 -15.08 -1.55
CA LEU A 47 4.39 -15.54 -2.47
C LEU A 47 4.92 -16.62 -3.42
N GLN A 48 6.16 -16.50 -3.89
CA GLN A 48 6.81 -17.51 -4.71
C GLN A 48 7.07 -18.81 -3.93
N SER A 49 7.53 -18.72 -2.68
CA SER A 49 7.72 -19.88 -1.80
C SER A 49 6.41 -20.61 -1.50
N ILE A 50 5.35 -19.86 -1.17
CA ILE A 50 4.00 -20.38 -0.93
C ILE A 50 3.45 -21.09 -2.17
N LYS A 51 3.63 -20.49 -3.35
CA LYS A 51 3.24 -21.11 -4.62
C LYS A 51 4.04 -22.39 -4.90
N GLY A 52 5.33 -22.41 -4.57
CA GLY A 52 6.20 -23.59 -4.66
C GLY A 52 5.78 -24.74 -3.73
N ALA A 53 5.19 -24.41 -2.58
CA ALA A 53 4.63 -25.37 -1.63
C ALA A 53 3.22 -25.88 -2.00
N GLY A 54 2.68 -25.49 -3.17
CA GLY A 54 1.38 -25.96 -3.66
C GLY A 54 0.17 -25.16 -3.22
N ALA A 55 0.35 -24.02 -2.53
CA ALA A 55 -0.76 -23.17 -2.16
C ALA A 55 -1.28 -22.34 -3.35
N ALA A 56 -2.60 -22.36 -3.55
CA ALA A 56 -3.27 -21.64 -4.62
C ALA A 56 -3.42 -20.14 -4.28
N VAL A 57 -2.45 -19.33 -4.70
CA VAL A 57 -2.53 -17.87 -4.59
C VAL A 57 -3.50 -17.32 -5.66
N LYS A 58 -4.67 -16.81 -5.23
CA LYS A 58 -5.75 -16.29 -6.12
C LYS A 58 -5.68 -14.77 -6.36
N LEU A 59 -4.49 -14.18 -6.23
CA LEU A 59 -4.28 -12.75 -6.38
C LEU A 59 -4.45 -12.32 -7.85
N LYS A 60 -5.54 -11.61 -8.14
CA LYS A 60 -5.89 -11.11 -9.49
C LYS A 60 -5.24 -9.77 -9.80
N TRP A 61 -5.14 -8.88 -8.82
CA TRP A 61 -4.54 -7.57 -9.02
C TRP A 61 -3.87 -7.02 -7.76
N PHE A 62 -2.89 -6.16 -8.01
CA PHE A 62 -2.11 -5.45 -7.02
C PHE A 62 -2.03 -3.98 -7.41
N ARG A 63 -2.40 -3.08 -6.49
CA ARG A 63 -2.46 -1.63 -6.74
C ARG A 63 -1.79 -0.82 -5.64
N TYR A 64 -1.32 0.37 -6.00
CA TYR A 64 -0.74 1.34 -5.07
C TYR A 64 -1.66 2.56 -4.93
N LEU A 65 -1.86 3.02 -3.70
CA LEU A 65 -2.54 4.27 -3.37
C LEU A 65 -1.56 5.19 -2.66
N ILE A 66 -1.38 6.41 -3.17
CA ILE A 66 -0.64 7.43 -2.43
C ILE A 66 -1.51 7.95 -1.30
N THR A 67 -0.95 8.02 -0.10
CA THR A 67 -1.63 8.53 1.10
C THR A 67 -0.87 9.67 1.76
N ARG A 68 -1.63 10.53 2.46
CA ARG A 68 -1.15 11.73 3.14
C ARG A 68 -0.35 12.65 2.20
N TYR A 69 -0.78 12.75 0.94
CA TYR A 69 -0.10 13.59 -0.06
C TYR A 69 -0.33 15.08 0.23
N GLU A 70 0.74 15.86 0.15
CA GLU A 70 0.72 17.32 0.22
C GLU A 70 1.16 17.91 -1.13
N PRO A 71 0.24 18.36 -2.00
CA PRO A 71 0.58 18.87 -3.33
C PRO A 71 1.45 20.14 -3.31
N THR A 72 1.41 20.88 -2.21
CA THR A 72 2.23 22.08 -1.98
C THR A 72 3.68 21.76 -1.65
N ASP A 73 3.99 20.50 -1.29
CA ASP A 73 5.34 20.02 -1.01
C ASP A 73 6.00 19.59 -2.34
N GLY A 74 6.88 20.45 -2.87
CA GLY A 74 7.59 20.25 -4.13
C GLY A 74 8.32 18.90 -4.21
N PRO A 75 9.15 18.53 -3.21
CA PRO A 75 9.74 17.20 -3.10
C PRO A 75 8.74 16.03 -3.20
N GLN A 76 7.57 16.11 -2.54
CA GLN A 76 6.55 15.07 -2.66
C GLN A 76 5.96 15.00 -4.07
N ALA A 77 5.70 16.14 -4.71
CA ALA A 77 5.18 16.17 -6.07
C ALA A 77 6.16 15.53 -7.07
N GLN A 78 7.46 15.83 -6.96
CA GLN A 78 8.49 15.18 -7.78
C GLN A 78 8.53 13.66 -7.54
N MET A 79 8.40 13.24 -6.28
CA MET A 79 8.42 11.84 -5.90
C MET A 79 7.20 11.07 -6.43
N VAL A 80 6.01 11.66 -6.32
CA VAL A 80 4.79 11.07 -6.90
C VAL A 80 4.93 10.94 -8.41
N GLY A 81 5.50 11.94 -9.09
CA GLY A 81 5.79 11.86 -10.53
C GLY A 81 6.74 10.69 -10.87
N PHE A 82 7.77 10.47 -10.06
CA PHE A 82 8.67 9.34 -10.21
C PHE A 82 7.97 7.98 -10.01
N LEU A 83 7.15 7.86 -8.95
CA LEU A 83 6.36 6.66 -8.70
C LEU A 83 5.34 6.39 -9.81
N GLN A 84 4.72 7.43 -10.35
CA GLN A 84 3.81 7.31 -11.51
C GLN A 84 4.56 6.81 -12.74
N ALA A 85 5.78 7.29 -13.00
CA ALA A 85 6.57 6.83 -14.14
C ALA A 85 6.98 5.34 -14.00
N MET A 86 7.33 4.89 -12.79
CA MET A 86 7.76 3.50 -12.56
C MET A 86 6.60 2.50 -12.45
N PHE A 87 5.51 2.89 -11.77
CA PHE A 87 4.40 2.01 -11.41
C PHE A 87 3.09 2.38 -12.12
N ALA A 88 3.14 3.13 -13.22
CA ALA A 88 1.99 3.74 -13.91
C ALA A 88 0.76 2.84 -14.01
N ARG A 89 0.96 1.57 -14.41
CA ARG A 89 -0.14 0.62 -14.61
C ARG A 89 -0.78 0.15 -13.31
N ASN A 90 -0.06 0.18 -12.20
CA ASN A 90 -0.47 -0.37 -10.91
C ASN A 90 -0.83 0.72 -9.89
N MET A 91 -0.57 1.99 -10.17
CA MET A 91 -0.90 3.10 -9.31
C MET A 91 -2.34 3.58 -9.54
N LEU A 92 -3.07 3.90 -8.47
CA LEU A 92 -4.37 4.55 -8.57
C LEU A 92 -4.20 6.00 -9.02
N GLN A 93 -5.15 6.46 -9.84
CA GLN A 93 -5.12 7.81 -10.42
C GLN A 93 -5.27 8.92 -9.37
N ASN A 94 -6.13 8.69 -8.37
CA ASN A 94 -6.41 9.66 -7.32
C ASN A 94 -5.57 9.37 -6.08
N GLN A 95 -4.96 10.42 -5.51
CA GLN A 95 -4.21 10.34 -4.27
C GLN A 95 -5.09 10.72 -3.08
N MET A 96 -4.83 10.12 -1.93
CA MET A 96 -5.44 10.55 -0.66
C MET A 96 -4.59 11.68 -0.05
N LEU A 97 -5.19 12.87 0.03
CA LEU A 97 -4.55 14.06 0.58
C LEU A 97 -4.39 13.98 2.10
N LYS A 98 -3.38 14.67 2.63
CA LYS A 98 -3.32 14.97 4.05
C LYS A 98 -4.42 15.97 4.39
N SER A 99 -5.25 15.64 5.38
CA SER A 99 -6.39 16.45 5.79
C SER A 99 -6.55 16.42 7.31
N THR A 100 -6.74 17.59 7.91
CA THR A 100 -7.01 17.73 9.35
C THR A 100 -8.29 17.00 9.74
N ALA A 101 -9.33 17.04 8.90
CA ALA A 101 -10.58 16.32 9.17
C ALA A 101 -10.38 14.79 9.29
N ILE A 102 -9.45 14.22 8.51
CA ILE A 102 -9.11 12.79 8.59
C ILE A 102 -8.29 12.52 9.86
N SER A 103 -7.38 13.42 10.23
CA SER A 103 -6.63 13.31 11.49
C SER A 103 -7.55 13.38 12.70
N ASP A 104 -8.52 14.30 12.71
CA ASP A 104 -9.48 14.48 13.79
C ASP A 104 -10.42 13.28 13.91
N ALA A 105 -10.94 12.76 12.79
CA ALA A 105 -11.74 11.54 12.75
C ALA A 105 -10.98 10.33 13.35
N GLY A 106 -9.67 10.25 13.10
CA GLY A 106 -8.80 9.24 13.71
C GLY A 106 -8.70 9.35 15.24
N ILE A 107 -8.76 10.58 15.79
CA ILE A 107 -8.75 10.83 17.23
C ILE A 107 -10.09 10.44 17.86
N THR A 108 -11.19 10.80 17.20
CA THR A 108 -12.55 10.48 17.68
C THR A 108 -12.94 9.02 17.45
N LYS A 109 -12.11 8.26 16.71
CA LYS A 109 -12.37 6.86 16.29
C LYS A 109 -13.66 6.72 15.49
N GLN A 110 -13.99 7.74 14.71
CA GLN A 110 -15.13 7.75 13.80
C GLN A 110 -14.64 7.83 12.36
N THR A 111 -15.48 7.44 11.42
CA THR A 111 -15.21 7.70 10.00
C THR A 111 -15.61 9.13 9.64
N LEU A 112 -15.10 9.66 8.53
CA LEU A 112 -15.56 10.97 8.02
C LEU A 112 -17.02 10.95 7.51
N TYR A 113 -17.60 9.76 7.36
CA TYR A 113 -18.94 9.54 6.82
C TYR A 113 -19.98 9.23 7.90
N GLU A 114 -19.56 9.16 9.16
CA GLU A 114 -20.45 9.05 10.31
C GLU A 114 -20.87 10.44 10.79
#